data_AF-A0A3D8IAC9-F1
#
_entry.id   AF-A0A3D8IAC9-F1
#
_cell.length_a   1.000
_cell.length_b   1.000
_cell.length_c   1.000
_cell.angle_alpha   90.00
_cell.angle_beta   90.00
_cell.angle_gamma   90.00
#
_symmetry.space_group_name_H-M   'P 1'
#
loop_
_entity.id
_entity.type
_entity.pdbx_description
1 polymer ?
#
loop_
_entity_poly.entity_id
_entity_poly.type
_entity_poly.pdbx_seq_one_letter_code
_entity_poly.pdbx_strand_id
1 'polypeptide(L)'
;MAKIFDLTSIRFIKRITIGQQDNTPYSEEDAKKDLDFINKCLNDFPKGHIIACEKNFKIMNMGEHQVVQQYVVYHIAFEKKPLWIQD
;
A
#
# COMPACT_ATOMS: atom_id res chain seq x y z
N MET A 1 -9.15 -20.54 -18.84
CA MET A 1 -9.94 -20.53 -17.60
C MET A 1 -9.35 -19.47 -16.68
N ALA A 2 -10.17 -18.56 -16.14
CA ALA A 2 -9.70 -17.62 -15.13
C ALA A 2 -9.32 -18.41 -13.88
N LYS A 3 -8.05 -18.32 -13.46
CA LYS A 3 -7.59 -18.95 -12.22
C LYS A 3 -8.33 -18.27 -11.07
N ILE A 4 -9.08 -19.03 -10.30
CA ILE A 4 -9.74 -18.54 -9.08
C ILE A 4 -8.63 -18.12 -8.12
N PHE A 5 -8.72 -16.90 -7.61
CA PHE A 5 -7.78 -16.38 -6.62
C PHE A 5 -7.90 -17.21 -5.33
N ASP A 6 -6.78 -17.80 -4.90
CA ASP A 6 -6.70 -18.66 -3.72
C ASP A 6 -5.72 -18.08 -2.71
N LEU A 7 -6.23 -17.74 -1.53
CA LEU A 7 -5.44 -17.17 -0.44
C LEU A 7 -4.34 -18.12 0.05
N THR A 8 -4.53 -19.44 -0.06
CA THR A 8 -3.55 -20.44 0.41
C THR A 8 -2.29 -20.48 -0.45
N SER A 9 -2.37 -19.95 -1.67
CA SER A 9 -1.24 -19.89 -2.62
C SER A 9 -0.32 -18.68 -2.41
N ILE A 10 -0.72 -17.73 -1.56
CA ILE A 10 0.03 -16.49 -1.30
C ILE A 10 1.32 -16.81 -0.54
N ARG A 11 2.44 -16.29 -1.05
CA ARG A 11 3.77 -16.43 -0.41
C ARG A 11 4.43 -15.11 -0.10
N PHE A 12 3.89 -14.01 -0.61
CA PHE A 12 4.45 -12.69 -0.42
C PHE A 12 3.32 -11.65 -0.32
N ILE A 13 3.44 -10.76 0.65
CA ILE A 13 2.50 -9.65 0.85
C ILE A 13 3.32 -8.37 0.93
N LYS A 14 3.06 -7.42 0.03
CA LYS A 14 3.61 -6.07 0.09
C LYS A 14 2.58 -5.14 0.72
N ARG A 15 2.98 -4.44 1.77
CA ARG A 15 2.22 -3.33 2.36
C ARG A 15 2.67 -2.03 1.72
N ILE A 16 1.73 -1.26 1.22
CA ILE A 16 1.97 0.04 0.59
C ILE A 16 1.09 1.06 1.31
N THR A 17 1.71 2.04 1.96
CA THR A 17 1.01 3.10 2.65
C THR A 17 0.85 4.31 1.73
N ILE A 18 -0.38 4.79 1.59
CA ILE A 18 -0.73 6.02 0.89
C ILE A 18 -1.14 7.05 1.92
N GLY A 19 -0.47 8.20 1.93
CA GLY A 19 -0.74 9.28 2.87
C GLY A 19 0.30 9.38 3.99
N GLN A 20 0.07 10.34 4.88
CA GLN A 20 1.04 10.74 5.88
C GLN A 20 0.98 9.83 7.11
N GLN A 21 1.77 8.74 7.11
CA GLN A 21 1.93 7.84 8.26
C GLN A 21 2.84 8.41 9.35
N ASP A 22 3.86 9.17 8.93
CA ASP A 22 4.90 9.72 9.78
C ASP A 22 4.86 11.26 9.80
N ASN A 23 5.75 11.89 10.58
CA ASN A 23 5.79 13.35 10.69
C ASN A 23 6.44 14.04 9.47
N THR A 24 6.85 13.28 8.46
CA THR A 24 7.42 13.83 7.22
C THR A 24 6.31 14.40 6.33
N PRO A 25 6.55 15.51 5.60
CA PRO A 25 5.63 15.98 4.58
C PRO A 25 5.35 14.87 3.56
N TYR A 26 4.08 14.73 3.17
CA TYR A 26 3.64 13.82 2.12
C TYR A 26 3.10 14.67 0.98
N SER A 27 3.79 14.68 -0.15
CA SER A 27 3.43 15.52 -1.30
C SER A 27 2.50 14.80 -2.27
N GLU A 28 1.89 15.55 -3.19
CA GLU A 28 1.14 14.95 -4.29
C GLU A 28 2.02 14.10 -5.21
N GLU A 29 3.31 14.42 -5.33
CA GLU A 29 4.26 13.63 -6.12
C GLU A 29 4.54 12.27 -5.47
N ASP A 30 4.62 12.22 -4.14
CA ASP A 30 4.75 10.96 -3.39
C ASP A 30 3.47 10.12 -3.55
N ALA A 31 2.30 10.75 -3.43
CA ALA A 31 1.02 10.11 -3.69
C ALA A 31 0.96 9.48 -5.08
N LYS A 32 1.42 10.19 -6.10
CA LYS A 32 1.45 9.68 -7.47
C LYS A 32 2.40 8.48 -7.61
N LYS A 33 3.61 8.55 -7.05
CA LYS A 33 4.58 7.44 -7.10
C LYS A 33 4.01 6.18 -6.43
N ASP A 34 3.38 6.33 -5.27
CA ASP A 34 2.82 5.19 -4.55
C ASP A 34 1.62 4.58 -5.29
N LEU A 35 0.76 5.42 -5.89
CA LEU A 35 -0.35 4.96 -6.74
C LEU A 35 0.16 4.25 -8.00
N ASP A 36 1.18 4.77 -8.66
CA ASP A 36 1.82 4.13 -9.81
C ASP A 36 2.41 2.77 -9.42
N PHE A 37 2.99 2.67 -8.22
CA PHE A 37 3.49 1.40 -7.70
C PHE A 37 2.37 0.39 -7.38
N ILE A 38 1.24 0.84 -6.82
CA ILE A 38 0.04 -0.01 -6.65
C ILE A 38 -0.46 -0.48 -8.00
N ASN A 39 -0.61 0.42 -8.97
CA ASN A 39 -1.06 0.08 -10.31
C ASN A 39 -0.12 -0.94 -10.97
N LYS A 40 1.19 -0.78 -10.81
CA LYS A 40 2.17 -1.77 -11.26
C LYS A 40 1.94 -3.13 -10.59
N CYS A 41 1.75 -3.17 -9.28
CA CYS A 41 1.46 -4.41 -8.54
C CYS A 41 0.20 -5.12 -9.05
N LEU A 42 -0.82 -4.38 -9.46
CA LEU A 42 -2.11 -4.94 -9.89
C LEU A 42 -2.17 -5.28 -11.39
N ASN A 43 -1.26 -4.75 -12.21
CA ASN A 43 -1.28 -4.94 -13.65
C ASN A 43 -0.11 -5.78 -14.19
N ASP A 44 1.09 -5.67 -13.61
CA ASP A 44 2.27 -6.37 -14.10
C ASP A 44 2.35 -7.81 -13.57
N PHE A 45 3.12 -8.67 -14.25
CA PHE A 45 3.36 -10.04 -13.81
C PHE A 45 4.54 -10.12 -12.81
N PRO A 46 4.45 -10.95 -11.76
CA PRO A 46 3.27 -11.69 -11.30
C PRO A 46 2.19 -10.75 -10.75
N LYS A 47 0.92 -10.99 -11.12
CA LYS A 47 -0.21 -10.12 -10.81
C LYS A 47 -0.59 -10.21 -9.32
N GLY A 48 -0.50 -9.09 -8.63
CA GLY A 48 -0.91 -8.95 -7.24
C GLY A 48 -2.42 -8.80 -7.08
N HIS A 49 -2.92 -9.08 -5.89
CA HIS A 49 -4.33 -8.88 -5.51
C HIS A 49 -4.41 -8.12 -4.19
N ILE A 50 -5.30 -7.12 -4.11
CA ILE A 50 -5.59 -6.47 -2.83
C ILE A 50 -6.35 -7.47 -1.95
N ILE A 51 -5.78 -7.82 -0.81
CA ILE A 51 -6.40 -8.73 0.17
C ILE A 51 -6.92 -7.99 1.40
N ALA A 52 -6.43 -6.78 1.65
CA ALA A 52 -6.90 -5.93 2.74
C ALA A 52 -6.62 -4.45 2.42
N CYS A 53 -7.41 -3.59 3.04
CA CYS A 53 -7.28 -2.14 3.00
C CYS A 53 -7.52 -1.59 4.40
N GLU A 54 -6.49 -1.00 5.00
CA GLU A 54 -6.53 -0.44 6.35
C GLU A 54 -6.64 1.09 6.24
N LYS A 55 -7.76 1.67 6.68
CA LYS A 55 -7.91 3.13 6.78
C LYS A 55 -7.52 3.55 8.18
N ASN A 56 -6.46 4.34 8.28
CA ASN A 56 -5.89 4.75 9.55
C ASN A 56 -5.95 6.26 9.68
N PHE A 57 -6.01 6.71 10.94
CA PHE A 57 -5.80 8.10 11.27
C PHE A 57 -5.05 8.21 12.60
N LYS A 58 -4.31 9.29 12.75
CA LYS A 58 -3.57 9.63 13.96
C LYS A 58 -3.86 11.07 14.32
N ILE A 59 -4.15 11.31 15.59
CA ILE A 59 -4.28 12.65 16.14
C ILE A 59 -2.97 12.95 16.85
N MET A 60 -2.34 14.08 16.51
CA MET A 60 -1.16 14.58 17.20
C MET A 60 -1.41 15.98 17.71
N ASN A 61 -1.00 16.21 18.96
CA ASN A 61 -1.02 17.52 19.57
C ASN A 61 0.35 18.17 19.40
N MET A 62 0.38 19.31 18.72
CA MET A 62 1.58 20.12 18.49
C MET A 62 1.36 21.48 19.16
N GLY A 63 1.72 21.57 20.44
CA GLY A 63 1.37 22.72 21.28
C GLY A 63 -0.15 22.83 21.44
N GLU A 64 -0.72 23.97 21.05
CA GLU A 64 -2.17 24.23 21.07
C GLU A 64 -2.89 23.77 19.78
N HIS A 65 -2.13 23.29 18.77
CA HIS A 65 -2.71 22.81 17.52
C HIS A 65 -2.93 21.29 17.56
N GLN A 66 -4.09 20.85 17.07
CA GLN A 66 -4.38 19.45 16.82
C GLN A 66 -4.26 19.17 15.33
N VAL A 67 -3.37 18.25 14.96
CA VAL A 67 -3.16 17.81 13.59
C VAL A 67 -3.74 16.41 13.44
N VAL A 68 -4.59 16.22 12.43
CA VAL A 68 -5.13 14.92 12.06
C VAL A 68 -4.37 14.42 10.83
N GLN A 69 -3.64 13.33 11.00
CA GLN A 69 -3.00 12.62 9.89
C GLN A 69 -3.88 11.45 9.48
N GLN A 70 -3.97 11.21 8.17
CA GLN A 70 -4.73 10.10 7.60
C GLN A 70 -3.90 9.39 6.55
N TYR A 71 -3.99 8.07 6.54
CA TYR A 71 -3.32 7.24 5.56
C TYR A 71 -4.07 5.92 5.36
N VAL A 72 -3.86 5.31 4.21
CA VAL A 72 -4.45 4.03 3.82
C VAL A 72 -3.33 3.03 3.54
N VAL A 73 -3.38 1.85 4.14
CA VAL A 73 -2.43 0.78 3.85
C VAL A 73 -3.10 -0.27 2.96
N TYR A 74 -2.58 -0.46 1.76
CA TYR A 74 -2.98 -1.54 0.86
C TYR A 74 -2.09 -2.75 1.07
N HIS A 75 -2.71 -3.91 1.24
CA HIS A 75 -2.02 -5.18 1.36
C HIS A 75 -2.17 -5.92 0.05
N ILE A 76 -1.11 -5.97 -0.75
CA ILE A 76 -1.10 -6.62 -2.04
C ILE A 76 -0.39 -7.96 -1.93
N ALA A 77 -1.13 -9.03 -2.18
CA ALA A 77 -0.67 -10.39 -2.11
C ALA A 77 -0.23 -10.93 -3.48
N PHE A 78 0.83 -11.74 -3.47
CA PHE A 78 1.39 -12.42 -4.63
C PHE A 78 1.67 -13.90 -4.31
N GLU A 79 1.46 -14.77 -5.30
CA GLU A 79 1.85 -16.19 -5.22
C GLU A 79 3.39 -16.36 -5.17
N LYS A 80 4.12 -15.41 -5.76
CA LYS A 80 5.59 -15.33 -5.77
C LYS A 80 6.01 -13.87 -5.70
N LYS A 81 7.08 -13.56 -4.95
CA LYS A 81 7.65 -12.21 -4.91
C LYS A 81 8.06 -11.75 -6.33
N PRO A 82 7.54 -10.61 -6.83
CA PRO A 82 8.00 -10.03 -8.09
C PRO A 82 9.49 -9.65 -8.04
N LEU A 83 10.23 -9.91 -9.12
CA LEU A 83 11.67 -9.59 -9.19
C LEU A 83 11.97 -8.08 -9.15
N TRP A 84 11.01 -7.26 -9.58
CA TRP A 84 11.11 -5.81 -9.58
C TRP A 84 10.75 -5.19 -8.21
N ILE A 85 10.26 -5.97 -7.24
CA ILE A 85 10.15 -5.53 -5.85
C ILE A 85 11.49 -5.83 -5.18
N GLN A 86 12.33 -4.80 -5.13
CA GLN A 86 13.51 -4.77 -4.28
C GLN A 86 13.05 -4.23 -2.93
N ASP A 87 13.07 -5.07 -1.89
CA ASP A 87 12.89 -4.64 -0.50
C ASP A 87 14.29 -4.41 0.08
#